data_AF-A0A3D4G0Z2-F1
#
_entry.id   AF-A0A3D4G0Z2-F1
#
_cell.length_a   1.000
_cell.length_b   1.000
_cell.length_c   1.000
_cell.angle_alpha   90.00
_cell.angle_beta   90.00
_cell.angle_gamma   90.00
#
_symmetry.space_group_name_H-M   'P 1'
#
loop_
_entity.id
_entity.type
_entity.pdbx_description
1 polymer ?
#
loop_
_entity_poly.entity_id
_entity_poly.type
_entity_poly.pdbx_seq_one_letter_code
_entity_poly.pdbx_strand_id
1 'polypeptide(L)'
;MEHLSPETLSRLVNDLPSARDLRHLDSCEACAAELEVLRQQTTILGRLPDMRPPQGDFESLEARLATEGLVKVGRGQGFPYAIVTPRWTRRVAAVALFLAGALSGGTFVARSSATTESPDARRASVSNTAGAFAEVARAERAYMEALVRYRQLSTEPGTEESAGDPAARYAALEYLVQAGQVAVRQ
;
A
#
# COMPACT_ATOMS: atom_id res chain seq x y z
N MET A 1 -13.71 -38.17 -3.79
CA MET A 1 -13.88 -36.71 -3.90
C MET A 1 -12.61 -36.08 -3.38
N GLU A 2 -12.14 -35.02 -4.01
CA GLU A 2 -10.93 -34.31 -3.59
C GLU A 2 -11.23 -33.49 -2.32
N HIS A 3 -10.36 -33.59 -1.30
CA HIS A 3 -10.49 -32.87 -0.03
C HIS A 3 -10.11 -31.39 -0.20
N LEU A 4 -10.51 -30.55 0.75
CA LEU A 4 -10.00 -29.18 0.83
C LEU A 4 -8.51 -29.19 1.15
N SER A 5 -7.77 -28.23 0.59
CA SER A 5 -6.35 -28.08 0.88
C SER A 5 -6.15 -27.63 2.33
N PRO A 6 -5.00 -27.94 2.95
CA PRO A 6 -4.69 -27.50 4.31
C PRO A 6 -4.64 -25.96 4.44
N GLU A 7 -4.23 -25.26 3.39
CA GLU A 7 -4.26 -23.78 3.33
C GLU A 7 -5.70 -23.26 3.37
N THR A 8 -6.63 -23.98 2.72
CA THR A 8 -8.05 -23.62 2.75
C THR A 8 -8.64 -23.87 4.14
N LEU A 9 -8.34 -25.01 4.76
CA LEU A 9 -8.82 -25.34 6.11
C LEU A 9 -8.28 -24.34 7.15
N SER A 10 -6.99 -23.99 7.09
CA SER A 10 -6.39 -22.98 7.99
C SER A 10 -7.00 -21.58 7.79
N ARG A 11 -7.30 -21.17 6.56
CA ARG A 11 -8.05 -19.93 6.30
C ARG A 11 -9.43 -19.94 6.99
N LEU A 12 -10.15 -21.05 6.91
CA LEU A 12 -11.50 -21.21 7.48
C LEU A 12 -11.56 -21.23 9.02
N VAL A 13 -10.40 -21.30 9.69
CA VAL A 13 -10.33 -21.11 11.14
C VAL A 13 -10.61 -19.65 11.51
N ASN A 14 -10.14 -18.69 10.70
CA ASN A 14 -10.21 -17.25 10.99
C ASN A 14 -11.29 -16.52 10.18
N ASP A 15 -11.57 -17.00 8.96
CA ASP A 15 -12.48 -16.34 8.02
C ASP A 15 -13.87 -16.98 7.97
N LEU A 16 -14.84 -16.22 7.47
CA LEU A 16 -16.16 -16.78 7.14
C LEU A 16 -16.06 -17.75 5.93
N PRO A 17 -16.65 -18.96 6.02
CA PRO A 17 -16.68 -19.90 4.92
C PRO A 17 -17.53 -19.40 3.76
N SER A 18 -17.10 -19.68 2.52
CA SER A 18 -17.93 -19.43 1.34
C SER A 18 -19.04 -20.48 1.21
N ALA A 19 -20.06 -20.21 0.40
CA ALA A 19 -21.12 -21.19 0.11
C ALA A 19 -20.60 -22.49 -0.57
N ARG A 20 -19.43 -22.44 -1.22
CA ARG A 20 -18.78 -23.65 -1.74
C ARG A 20 -18.16 -24.46 -0.61
N ASP A 21 -17.47 -23.79 0.31
CA ASP A 21 -16.81 -24.42 1.45
C ASP A 21 -17.85 -25.11 2.35
N LEU A 22 -18.96 -24.42 2.64
CA LEU A 22 -20.05 -24.99 3.44
C LEU A 22 -20.61 -26.27 2.82
N ARG A 23 -20.92 -26.27 1.52
CA ARG A 23 -21.41 -27.47 0.83
C ARG A 23 -20.41 -28.62 0.88
N HIS A 24 -19.11 -28.33 0.81
CA HIS A 24 -18.09 -29.36 0.96
C HIS A 24 -18.04 -29.90 2.39
N LEU A 25 -18.04 -29.03 3.41
CA LEU A 25 -18.03 -29.43 4.81
C LEU A 25 -19.28 -30.24 5.20
N ASP A 26 -20.44 -29.92 4.64
CA ASP A 26 -21.68 -30.68 4.85
C ASP A 26 -21.64 -32.09 4.25
N SER A 27 -20.78 -32.32 3.24
CA SER A 27 -20.67 -33.59 2.53
C SER A 27 -19.39 -34.38 2.85
N CYS A 28 -18.41 -33.76 3.50
CA CYS A 28 -17.12 -34.36 3.80
C CYS A 28 -16.78 -34.28 5.29
N GLU A 29 -17.10 -35.36 6.01
CA GLU A 29 -16.86 -35.49 7.45
C GLU A 29 -15.38 -35.36 7.82
N ALA A 30 -14.46 -35.86 6.98
CA ALA A 30 -13.03 -35.77 7.22
C ALA A 30 -12.54 -34.31 7.28
N CYS A 31 -12.95 -33.46 6.33
CA CYS A 31 -12.60 -32.05 6.32
C CYS A 31 -13.28 -31.28 7.46
N ALA A 32 -14.52 -31.63 7.81
CA ALA A 32 -15.21 -31.04 8.94
C ALA A 32 -14.51 -31.36 10.28
N ALA A 33 -14.08 -32.61 10.47
CA ALA A 33 -13.34 -33.05 11.64
C ALA A 33 -11.97 -32.36 11.75
N GLU A 34 -11.23 -32.24 10.64
CA GLU A 34 -9.93 -31.57 10.62
C GLU A 34 -10.05 -30.07 10.95
N LEU A 35 -11.05 -29.39 10.39
CA LEU A 35 -11.33 -27.98 10.71
C LEU A 35 -11.66 -27.78 12.19
N GLU A 36 -12.43 -28.70 12.78
CA GLU A 36 -12.78 -28.65 14.20
C GLU A 36 -11.54 -28.84 15.09
N VAL A 37 -10.65 -29.76 14.75
CA VAL A 37 -9.36 -29.94 15.45
C VAL A 37 -8.54 -28.65 15.42
N LEU A 38 -8.42 -28.00 14.25
CA LEU A 38 -7.70 -26.74 14.12
C LEU A 38 -8.31 -25.64 14.98
N ARG A 39 -9.65 -25.51 15.00
CA ARG A 39 -10.35 -24.53 15.84
C ARG A 39 -10.15 -24.77 17.33
N GLN A 40 -10.15 -26.03 17.76
CA GLN A 40 -9.86 -26.38 19.15
C GLN A 40 -8.43 -26.02 19.53
N GLN A 41 -7.46 -26.31 18.67
CA GLN A 41 -6.07 -25.91 18.90
C GLN A 41 -5.92 -24.40 19.02
N THR A 42 -6.51 -23.62 18.11
CA THR A 42 -6.49 -22.15 18.18
C THR A 42 -7.15 -21.64 19.46
N THR A 43 -8.24 -22.26 19.90
CA THR A 43 -8.90 -21.91 21.17
C THR A 43 -8.01 -22.18 22.38
N ILE A 44 -7.29 -23.31 22.39
CA ILE A 44 -6.35 -23.65 23.46
C ILE A 44 -5.19 -22.66 23.48
N LEU A 45 -4.61 -22.35 22.33
CA LEU A 45 -3.52 -21.37 22.20
C LEU A 45 -3.97 -19.96 22.60
N GLY A 46 -5.20 -19.57 22.28
CA GLY A 46 -5.78 -18.29 22.69
C GLY A 46 -6.00 -18.13 24.20
N ARG A 47 -5.89 -19.21 24.98
CA ARG A 47 -5.96 -19.16 26.46
C ARG A 47 -4.60 -19.00 27.11
N LEU A 48 -3.51 -19.00 26.34
CA LEU A 48 -2.19 -18.71 26.87
C LEU A 48 -2.18 -17.30 27.49
N PRO A 49 -1.40 -17.09 28.57
CA PRO A 49 -1.29 -15.78 29.18
C PRO A 49 -0.80 -14.77 28.15
N ASP A 50 -1.39 -13.57 28.20
CA ASP A 50 -1.03 -12.49 27.31
C ASP A 50 0.42 -12.09 27.58
N MET A 51 1.31 -12.51 26.68
CA MET A 51 2.72 -12.19 26.73
C MET A 51 2.86 -10.75 26.28
N ARG A 52 2.86 -9.82 27.25
CA ARG A 52 3.13 -8.43 26.93
C ARG A 52 4.49 -8.36 26.22
N PRO A 53 4.56 -7.75 25.02
CA PRO A 53 5.84 -7.54 24.36
C PRO A 53 6.77 -6.80 25.33
N PRO A 54 8.09 -7.08 25.28
CA PRO A 54 9.04 -6.38 26.13
C PRO A 54 8.83 -4.88 26.00
N GLN A 55 8.86 -4.16 27.12
CA GLN A 55 8.79 -2.70 27.09
C GLN A 55 9.98 -2.21 26.26
N GLY A 56 9.69 -1.72 25.07
CA GLY A 56 10.65 -1.24 24.09
C GLY A 56 9.95 -0.24 23.19
N ASP A 57 10.74 0.50 22.43
CA ASP A 57 10.29 1.68 21.69
C ASP A 57 9.38 1.30 20.53
N PHE A 58 8.10 1.07 20.82
CA PHE A 58 7.02 1.04 19.82
C PHE A 58 7.07 2.27 18.91
N GLU A 59 7.49 3.41 19.46
CA GLU A 59 7.76 4.64 18.69
C GLU A 59 8.90 4.45 17.66
N SER A 60 9.97 3.73 18.00
CA SER A 60 11.04 3.42 17.05
C SER A 60 10.56 2.46 15.95
N LEU A 61 9.72 1.49 16.30
CA LEU A 61 9.12 0.56 15.35
C LEU A 61 8.17 1.31 14.41
N GLU A 62 7.31 2.17 14.96
CA GLU A 62 6.39 2.99 14.18
C GLU A 62 7.14 3.96 13.27
N ALA A 63 8.20 4.61 13.75
CA ALA A 63 9.06 5.46 12.95
C ALA A 63 9.70 4.68 11.79
N ARG A 64 10.18 3.47 12.03
CA ARG A 64 10.74 2.60 10.99
C ARG A 64 9.66 2.19 9.97
N LEU A 65 8.51 1.74 10.42
CA LEU A 65 7.39 1.36 9.55
C LEU A 65 6.86 2.55 8.73
N ALA A 66 6.92 3.76 9.28
CA ALA A 66 6.61 5.00 8.58
C ALA A 66 7.67 5.32 7.51
N THR A 67 8.96 5.17 7.81
CA THR A 67 10.04 5.37 6.83
C THR A 67 9.99 4.34 5.70
N GLU A 68 9.56 3.11 6.01
CA GLU A 68 9.36 2.04 5.03
C GLU A 68 8.04 2.21 4.24
N GLY A 69 7.22 3.21 4.58
CA GLY A 69 5.96 3.50 3.89
C GLY A 69 4.85 2.48 4.16
N LEU A 70 5.05 1.57 5.11
CA LEU A 70 4.08 0.53 5.51
C LEU A 70 2.95 1.12 6.37
N VAL A 71 3.23 2.20 7.11
CA VAL A 71 2.26 2.90 7.93
C VAL A 71 2.22 4.38 7.55
N LYS A 72 1.01 4.91 7.34
CA LYS A 72 0.80 6.35 7.25
C LYS A 72 0.65 6.90 8.66
N VAL A 73 1.72 7.47 9.20
CA VAL A 73 1.63 8.35 10.39
C VAL A 73 0.78 9.56 10.02
N GLY A 74 -0.50 9.49 10.33
CA GLY A 74 -1.41 10.60 10.15
C GLY A 74 -0.98 11.75 11.05
N ARG A 75 -0.51 12.87 10.48
CA ARG A 75 -0.47 14.17 11.17
C ARG A 75 -1.92 14.59 11.48
N GLY A 76 -2.51 14.03 12.52
CA GLY A 76 -3.95 14.13 12.76
C GLY A 76 -4.39 14.19 14.21
N GLN A 77 -3.47 14.22 15.18
CA GLN A 77 -3.81 14.40 16.59
C GLN A 77 -2.77 15.31 17.26
N GLY A 78 -2.64 16.53 16.74
CA GLY A 78 -1.64 17.47 17.24
C GLY A 78 -1.43 18.67 16.34
N PHE A 79 -2.50 19.41 16.04
CA PHE A 79 -2.35 20.78 15.54
C PHE A 79 -2.68 21.76 16.67
N PRO A 80 -1.68 22.35 17.35
CA PRO A 80 -1.90 23.40 18.35
C PRO A 80 -2.13 24.79 17.72
N TYR A 81 -2.68 24.87 16.51
CA TYR A 81 -3.12 26.13 15.89
C TYR A 81 -4.34 25.87 14.99
N ALA A 82 -5.44 25.42 15.58
CA ALA A 82 -6.73 25.63 14.97
C ALA A 82 -6.99 27.14 14.97
N ILE A 83 -6.62 27.82 13.88
CA ILE A 83 -7.08 29.18 13.61
C ILE A 83 -8.60 29.08 13.49
N VAL A 84 -9.30 29.40 14.58
CA VAL A 84 -10.74 29.54 14.62
C VAL A 84 -11.09 30.70 13.70
N THR A 85 -11.38 30.39 12.44
CA THR A 85 -11.85 31.40 11.48
C THR A 85 -13.32 31.70 11.80
N PRO A 86 -13.69 32.95 12.12
CA PRO A 86 -15.07 33.31 12.41
C PRO A 86 -15.96 33.03 11.20
N ARG A 87 -17.16 32.47 11.42
CA ARG A 87 -18.08 32.02 10.35
C ARG A 87 -18.49 33.10 9.33
N TRP A 88 -18.19 34.38 9.60
CA TRP A 88 -18.39 35.50 8.67
C TRP A 88 -17.38 35.53 7.51
N THR A 89 -16.19 34.94 7.66
CA THR A 89 -15.20 34.88 6.55
C THR A 89 -15.69 34.03 5.38
N ARG A 90 -16.58 33.07 5.62
CA ARG A 90 -17.16 32.22 4.57
C ARG A 90 -18.01 33.01 3.56
N ARG A 91 -18.67 34.10 3.99
CA ARG A 91 -19.46 34.95 3.09
C ARG A 91 -18.57 35.91 2.30
N VAL A 92 -17.53 36.46 2.92
CA VAL A 92 -16.55 37.32 2.23
C VAL A 92 -15.74 36.52 1.21
N ALA A 93 -15.33 35.30 1.55
CA ALA A 93 -14.63 34.42 0.62
C ALA A 93 -15.49 34.06 -0.60
N ALA A 94 -16.80 33.82 -0.42
CA ALA A 94 -17.70 33.55 -1.54
C ALA A 94 -17.83 34.76 -2.48
N VAL A 95 -17.93 35.98 -1.94
CA VAL A 95 -17.98 37.22 -2.74
C VAL A 95 -16.65 37.50 -3.43
N ALA A 96 -15.52 37.30 -2.72
CA ALA A 96 -14.19 37.47 -3.28
C ALA A 96 -13.90 36.45 -4.40
N LEU A 97 -14.29 35.18 -4.22
CA LEU A 97 -14.17 34.14 -5.25
C LEU A 97 -15.11 34.42 -6.43
N PHE A 98 -16.31 34.93 -6.19
CA PHE A 98 -17.26 35.30 -7.25
C PHE A 98 -16.76 36.50 -8.07
N LEU A 99 -16.23 37.54 -7.42
CA LEU A 99 -15.63 38.70 -8.11
C LEU A 99 -14.33 38.34 -8.83
N ALA A 100 -13.47 37.52 -8.21
CA ALA A 100 -12.27 37.00 -8.86
C ALA A 100 -12.62 36.11 -10.07
N GLY A 101 -13.63 35.25 -9.95
CA GLY A 101 -14.15 34.46 -11.05
C GLY A 101 -14.79 35.30 -12.16
N ALA A 102 -15.54 36.36 -11.82
CA ALA A 102 -16.18 37.25 -12.78
C ALA A 102 -15.18 38.08 -13.59
N LEU A 103 -14.08 38.55 -12.97
CA LEU A 103 -12.99 39.20 -13.71
C LEU A 103 -12.22 38.21 -14.59
N SER A 104 -12.05 36.96 -14.15
CA SER A 104 -11.32 35.93 -14.91
C SER A 104 -12.10 35.40 -16.12
N GLY A 105 -13.44 35.29 -16.00
CA GLY A 105 -14.33 34.79 -17.05
C GLY A 105 -14.54 35.77 -18.21
N GLY A 106 -14.55 37.08 -17.92
CA GLY A 106 -14.72 38.13 -18.95
C GLY A 106 -13.56 38.23 -19.95
N THR A 107 -12.35 37.86 -19.53
CA THR A 107 -11.16 37.88 -20.40
C THR A 107 -10.91 36.57 -21.15
N PHE A 108 -11.59 35.47 -20.79
CA PHE A 108 -11.37 34.16 -21.42
C PHE A 108 -12.19 33.97 -22.71
N VAL A 109 -13.34 34.65 -22.86
CA VAL A 109 -14.13 34.63 -24.11
C VAL A 109 -13.46 35.45 -25.22
N ALA A 110 -12.63 36.43 -24.87
CA ALA A 110 -11.89 37.25 -25.84
C ALA A 110 -10.44 36.76 -26.11
N ARG A 111 -10.00 35.65 -25.47
CA ARG A 111 -8.62 35.16 -25.56
C ARG A 111 -8.51 33.67 -25.82
N SER A 112 -9.41 33.12 -26.64
CA SER A 112 -9.26 31.84 -27.35
C SER A 112 -8.17 31.88 -28.45
N SER A 113 -7.17 32.75 -28.30
CA SER A 113 -6.02 32.89 -29.18
C SER A 113 -4.80 33.35 -28.37
N ALA A 114 -4.39 32.57 -27.38
CA ALA A 114 -3.04 32.70 -26.82
C ALA A 114 -2.63 31.39 -26.14
N THR A 115 -1.83 30.63 -26.89
CA THR A 115 -1.01 29.51 -26.45
C THR A 115 -0.20 29.88 -25.21
N THR A 116 -0.32 29.12 -24.13
CA THR A 116 0.74 28.97 -23.14
C THR A 116 0.67 27.56 -22.59
N GLU A 117 1.48 26.68 -23.17
CA GLU A 117 1.81 25.38 -22.61
C GLU A 117 2.44 25.57 -21.22
N SER A 118 1.89 24.86 -20.23
CA SER A 118 2.52 24.62 -18.94
C SER A 118 2.70 23.10 -18.80
N PRO A 119 3.92 22.59 -18.53
CA PRO A 119 4.27 21.17 -18.72
C PRO A 119 3.95 20.29 -17.49
N ASP A 120 2.87 20.57 -16.76
CA ASP A 120 2.49 19.75 -15.58
C ASP A 120 0.99 19.45 -15.47
N ALA A 121 0.21 19.84 -16.49
CA ALA A 121 -1.19 19.46 -16.62
C ALA A 121 -1.34 18.19 -17.48
N ARG A 122 -0.72 17.07 -17.05
CA ARG A 122 -1.05 15.75 -17.60
C ARG A 122 -1.28 14.69 -16.52
N ARG A 123 -2.05 15.05 -15.49
CA ARG A 123 -3.05 14.10 -14.99
C ARG A 123 -4.31 14.34 -15.82
N ALA A 124 -4.49 13.53 -16.87
CA ALA A 124 -5.75 13.50 -17.58
C ALA A 124 -6.84 13.15 -16.56
N SER A 125 -7.70 14.11 -16.22
CA SER A 125 -8.92 13.80 -15.48
C SER A 125 -9.76 12.90 -16.37
N VAL A 126 -9.75 11.61 -16.08
CA VAL A 126 -10.55 10.62 -16.81
C VAL A 126 -12.02 10.86 -16.44
N SER A 127 -12.74 11.56 -17.30
CA SER A 127 -14.14 11.92 -17.08
C SER A 127 -15.12 10.89 -17.64
N ASN A 128 -14.64 9.81 -18.28
CA ASN A 128 -15.47 8.75 -18.83
C ASN A 128 -14.81 7.36 -18.73
N THR A 129 -15.63 6.29 -18.74
CA THR A 129 -15.17 4.90 -18.61
C THR A 129 -14.30 4.46 -19.79
N ALA A 130 -14.60 4.92 -21.00
CA ALA A 130 -13.77 4.66 -22.19
C ALA A 130 -12.34 5.21 -22.07
N GLY A 131 -12.19 6.38 -21.45
CA GLY A 131 -10.90 7.00 -21.15
C GLY A 131 -10.13 6.26 -20.07
N ALA A 132 -10.82 5.64 -19.10
CA ALA A 132 -10.19 4.84 -18.05
C ALA A 132 -9.50 3.60 -18.64
N PHE A 133 -10.17 2.89 -19.54
CA PHE A 133 -9.58 1.75 -20.23
C PHE A 133 -8.38 2.14 -21.09
N ALA A 134 -8.44 3.30 -21.76
CA ALA A 134 -7.32 3.81 -22.56
C ALA A 134 -6.11 4.24 -21.71
N GLU A 135 -6.32 4.66 -20.46
CA GLU A 135 -5.24 4.93 -19.50
C GLU A 135 -4.64 3.63 -18.95
N VAL A 136 -5.47 2.64 -18.59
CA VAL A 136 -4.99 1.33 -18.14
C VAL A 136 -4.14 0.65 -19.22
N ALA A 137 -4.60 0.64 -20.47
CA ALA A 137 -3.84 0.08 -21.58
C ALA A 137 -2.55 0.86 -21.90
N ARG A 138 -2.42 2.12 -21.47
CA ARG A 138 -1.17 2.89 -21.56
C ARG A 138 -0.22 2.54 -20.41
N ALA A 139 -0.75 2.45 -19.19
CA ALA A 139 0.01 2.06 -18.01
C ALA A 139 0.59 0.64 -18.17
N GLU A 140 -0.18 -0.30 -18.71
CA GLU A 140 0.26 -1.67 -18.96
C GLU A 140 1.41 -1.73 -19.96
N ARG A 141 1.35 -0.96 -21.05
CA ARG A 141 2.44 -0.88 -22.03
C ARG A 141 3.73 -0.30 -21.42
N ALA A 142 3.60 0.76 -20.62
CA ALA A 142 4.74 1.34 -19.91
C ALA A 142 5.38 0.35 -18.92
N TYR A 143 4.56 -0.45 -18.23
CA TYR A 143 5.03 -1.50 -17.33
C TYR A 143 5.76 -2.61 -18.07
N MET A 144 5.20 -3.11 -19.18
CA MET A 144 5.85 -4.12 -20.00
C MET A 144 7.19 -3.63 -20.57
N GLU A 145 7.27 -2.39 -21.02
CA GLU A 145 8.52 -1.77 -21.49
C GLU A 145 9.58 -1.70 -20.37
N ALA A 146 9.17 -1.33 -19.15
CA ALA A 146 10.06 -1.29 -17.99
C ALA A 146 10.63 -2.67 -17.65
N LEU A 147 9.82 -3.74 -17.76
CA LEU A 147 10.28 -5.11 -17.52
C LEU A 147 11.29 -5.58 -18.56
N VAL A 148 11.09 -5.24 -19.85
CA VAL A 148 12.05 -5.56 -20.91
C VAL A 148 13.38 -4.84 -20.67
N ARG A 149 13.32 -3.55 -20.30
CA ARG A 149 14.51 -2.75 -19.96
C ARG A 149 15.25 -3.30 -18.75
N TYR A 150 14.52 -3.69 -17.70
CA TYR A 150 15.12 -4.33 -16.52
C TYR A 150 15.84 -5.63 -16.89
N ARG A 151 15.21 -6.47 -17.73
CA ARG A 151 15.87 -7.69 -18.22
C ARG A 151 17.15 -7.37 -18.99
N GLN A 152 17.09 -6.44 -19.94
CA GLN A 152 18.28 -6.05 -20.72
C GLN A 152 19.43 -5.57 -19.85
N LEU A 153 19.14 -4.76 -18.82
CA LEU A 153 20.14 -4.32 -17.84
C LEU A 153 20.68 -5.48 -16.98
N SER A 154 19.83 -6.44 -16.63
CA SER A 154 20.26 -7.63 -15.88
C SER A 154 21.04 -8.65 -16.71
N THR A 155 20.98 -8.56 -18.05
CA THR A 155 21.69 -9.44 -18.98
C THR A 155 22.93 -8.79 -19.58
N GLU A 156 23.31 -7.57 -19.17
CA GLU A 156 24.60 -7.00 -19.60
C GLU A 156 25.76 -7.82 -18.99
N PRO A 157 26.63 -8.42 -19.84
CA PRO A 157 27.74 -9.24 -19.39
C PRO A 157 28.88 -8.32 -18.94
N GLY A 158 28.81 -7.87 -17.69
CA GLY A 158 29.81 -6.95 -17.14
C GLY A 158 29.97 -6.95 -15.63
N THR A 159 29.05 -7.57 -14.88
CA THR A 159 29.19 -7.73 -13.42
C THR A 159 28.62 -9.08 -12.97
N GLU A 160 28.96 -10.15 -13.69
CA GLU A 160 28.43 -11.50 -13.47
C GLU A 160 28.91 -12.18 -12.17
N GLU A 161 29.82 -11.59 -11.40
CA GLU A 161 30.36 -12.25 -10.20
C GLU A 161 29.72 -11.83 -8.86
N SER A 162 28.78 -10.87 -8.83
CA SER A 162 28.26 -10.37 -7.55
C SER A 162 26.73 -10.23 -7.47
N ALA A 163 26.01 -10.21 -8.58
CA ALA A 163 24.54 -10.05 -8.57
C ALA A 163 23.76 -11.39 -8.54
N GLY A 164 24.40 -12.50 -8.90
CA GLY A 164 23.74 -13.79 -9.12
C GLY A 164 23.87 -14.79 -7.97
N ASP A 165 24.89 -14.67 -7.11
CA ASP A 165 25.09 -15.63 -6.03
C ASP A 165 24.24 -15.24 -4.80
N PRO A 166 23.16 -16.00 -4.49
CA PRO A 166 22.38 -15.75 -3.29
C PRO A 166 23.26 -15.82 -2.03
N ALA A 167 24.32 -16.63 -2.00
CA ALA A 167 25.22 -16.71 -0.86
C ALA A 167 25.99 -15.41 -0.61
N ALA A 168 26.45 -14.74 -1.68
CA ALA A 168 27.11 -13.44 -1.58
C ALA A 168 26.15 -12.35 -1.05
N ARG A 169 24.87 -12.41 -1.42
CA ARG A 169 23.84 -11.50 -0.89
C ARG A 169 23.57 -11.73 0.59
N TYR A 170 23.50 -13.00 1.02
CA TYR A 170 23.36 -13.33 2.44
C TYR A 170 24.58 -12.87 3.24
N ALA A 171 25.79 -13.07 2.73
CA ALA A 171 27.01 -12.62 3.38
C ALA A 171 27.07 -11.08 3.53
N ALA A 172 26.64 -10.34 2.51
CA ALA A 172 26.57 -8.87 2.58
C ALA A 172 25.54 -8.39 3.63
N LEU A 173 24.40 -9.09 3.75
CA LEU A 173 23.39 -8.78 4.77
C LEU A 173 23.87 -9.10 6.18
N GLU A 174 24.55 -10.22 6.38
CA GLU A 174 25.14 -10.58 7.68
C GLU A 174 26.18 -9.55 8.12
N TYR A 175 27.02 -9.08 7.20
CA TYR A 175 28.02 -8.07 7.51
C TYR A 175 27.40 -6.73 7.94
N LEU A 176 26.29 -6.32 7.30
CA LEU A 176 25.54 -5.12 7.67
C LEU A 176 24.87 -5.27 9.05
N VAL A 177 24.32 -6.44 9.36
CA VAL A 177 23.72 -6.72 10.67
C VAL A 177 24.79 -6.68 11.76
N GLN A 178 25.95 -7.28 11.51
CA GLN A 178 27.05 -7.31 12.47
C GLN A 178 27.64 -5.91 12.69
N ALA A 179 27.79 -5.11 11.63
CA ALA A 179 28.22 -3.71 11.73
C ALA A 179 27.23 -2.85 12.54
N GLY A 180 25.92 -3.07 12.35
CA GLY A 180 24.87 -2.39 13.12
C GLY A 180 24.90 -2.73 14.62
N GLN A 181 25.17 -3.98 14.97
CA GLN A 181 25.25 -4.40 16.38
C GLN A 181 26.46 -3.84 17.12
N VAL A 182 27.58 -3.64 16.41
CA VAL A 182 28.78 -3.00 16.98
C VAL A 182 28.54 -1.51 17.21
N ALA A 183 27.82 -0.84 16.31
CA ALA A 183 27.50 0.58 16.42
C ALA A 183 26.52 0.91 17.56
N VAL A 184 25.65 -0.04 17.95
CA VAL A 184 24.65 0.15 19.02
C VAL A 184 25.21 -0.15 20.42
N ARG A 185 26.36 -0.83 20.53
CA ARG A 185 27.01 -1.13 21.83
C ARG A 185 28.02 -0.09 22.30
N GLN A 186 28.30 0.93 21.49
CA GLN A 186 29.12 2.10 21.89
C GLN A 186 28.21 3.25 22.28
#